data_AF-A0A2U0TD12-F1
#
_entry.id   AF-A0A2U0TD12-F1
#
_cell.length_a   1.000
_cell.length_b   1.000
_cell.length_c   1.000
_cell.angle_alpha   90.00
_cell.angle_beta   90.00
_cell.angle_gamma   90.00
#
_symmetry.space_group_name_H-M   'P 1'
#
loop_
_entity.id
_entity.type
_entity.pdbx_description
1 polymer ?
#
loop_
_entity_poly.entity_id
_entity_poly.type
_entity_poly.pdbx_seq_one_letter_code
_entity_poly.pdbx_strand_id
1 'polypeptide(L)' 'MEILLHLTGLKRCSFFYHLQLKIDKNVAIRQEIVEIYRKNDGNYGYRRITLALRKMFGAINHKRVQAIMQ' A
#
# COMPACT_ATOMS: atom_id res chain seq x y z
N MET A 1 27.48 -3.83 -15.87
CA MET A 1 26.27 -3.01 -15.62
C MET A 1 26.29 -1.68 -16.37
N GLU A 2 27.41 -0.96 -16.46
CA GLU A 2 27.47 0.28 -17.29
C GLU A 2 27.18 0.04 -18.78
N ILE A 3 27.69 -1.05 -19.35
CA ILE A 3 27.45 -1.42 -20.75
C ILE A 3 25.95 -1.59 -21.04
N LEU A 4 25.20 -2.24 -20.14
CA LEU A 4 23.75 -2.43 -20.27
C LEU A 4 22.99 -1.11 -20.20
N LEU A 5 23.38 -0.19 -19.32
CA LEU A 5 22.78 1.14 -19.23
C LEU A 5 23.07 1.99 -20.48
N HIS A 6 24.27 1.86 -21.04
CA HIS A 6 24.65 2.56 -22.26
C HIS A 6 23.88 2.04 -23.48
N LEU A 7 23.73 0.71 -23.62
CA LEU A 7 22.95 0.08 -24.69
C LEU A 7 21.45 0.43 -24.63
N THR A 8 20.91 0.63 -23.42
CA THR A 8 19.49 0.97 -23.21
C THR A 8 19.23 2.49 -23.22
N GLY A 9 20.27 3.32 -23.30
CA GLY A 9 20.16 4.79 -23.26
C GLY A 9 19.72 5.35 -21.89
N LEU A 10 19.71 4.53 -20.83
CA LEU A 10 19.26 4.93 -19.50
C LEU A 10 20.38 5.60 -18.70
N LYS A 11 20.10 6.77 -18.12
CA LYS A 11 21.01 7.41 -17.17
C LYS A 11 21.10 6.60 -15.87
N ARG A 12 22.31 6.46 -15.32
CA ARG A 12 22.58 5.77 -14.04
C ARG A 12 21.61 6.18 -12.93
N CYS A 13 21.41 7.48 -12.73
CA CYS A 13 20.52 7.98 -11.67
C CYS A 13 19.06 7.55 -11.85
N SER A 14 18.57 7.48 -13.09
CA SER A 14 17.22 7.02 -13.40
C SER A 14 17.10 5.51 -13.16
N PHE A 15 18.08 4.72 -13.59
CA PHE A 15 18.12 3.29 -13.32
C PHE A 15 18.05 3.00 -11.81
N PHE A 16 18.90 3.64 -10.99
CA PHE A 16 18.89 3.41 -9.55
C PHE A 16 17.65 3.98 -8.84
N TYR A 17 17.04 5.05 -9.35
CA TYR A 17 15.76 5.54 -8.85
C TYR A 17 14.64 4.50 -9.02
N HIS A 18 14.60 3.83 -10.17
CA HIS A 18 13.63 2.77 -10.45
C HIS A 18 14.03 1.41 -9.90
N LEU A 19 15.31 1.17 -9.63
CA LEU A 19 15.82 -0.06 -9.02
C LEU A 19 15.34 -0.21 -7.56
N GLN A 20 15.06 0.91 -6.89
CA GLN A 20 14.43 0.87 -5.57
C GLN A 20 13.00 0.36 -5.71
N LEU A 21 12.80 -0.93 -5.46
CA LEU A 21 11.48 -1.52 -5.25
C LEU A 21 10.77 -0.70 -4.17
N LYS A 22 9.82 0.14 -4.57
CA LYS A 22 8.96 0.86 -3.63
C LYS A 22 8.10 -0.18 -2.91
N ILE A 23 8.56 -0.62 -1.75
CA ILE A 23 7.77 -1.48 -0.87
C ILE A 23 6.54 -0.67 -0.48
N ASP A 24 5.37 -1.12 -0.95
CA ASP A 24 4.12 -0.50 -0.57
C ASP A 24 3.87 -0.78 0.92
N LYS A 25 4.09 0.26 1.74
CA LYS A 25 3.91 0.23 3.20
C LYS A 25 2.46 -0.09 3.61
N ASN A 26 1.52 -0.06 2.68
CA ASN A 26 0.11 -0.26 2.93
C ASN A 26 -0.36 -1.67 2.55
N VAL A 27 0.50 -2.57 2.05
CA VAL A 27 0.10 -3.92 1.62
C VAL A 27 -0.64 -4.66 2.73
N ALA A 28 -0.07 -4.72 3.93
CA ALA A 28 -0.69 -5.39 5.07
C ALA A 28 -2.06 -4.77 5.44
N ILE A 29 -2.15 -3.44 5.45
CA ILE A 29 -3.40 -2.74 5.78
C ILE A 29 -4.45 -2.95 4.69
N ARG A 30 -4.07 -2.93 3.40
CA ARG A 30 -4.97 -3.22 2.28
C ARG A 30 -5.54 -4.62 2.38
N GLN A 31 -4.69 -5.60 2.66
CA GLN A 31 -5.08 -7.00 2.79
C GLN A 31 -6.13 -7.15 3.90
N GLU A 32 -5.88 -6.56 5.06
CA GLU A 32 -6.83 -6.61 6.18
C GLU A 32 -8.14 -5.87 5.88
N ILE A 33 -8.09 -4.70 5.22
CA ILE A 33 -9.29 -3.97 4.80
C ILE A 33 -10.18 -4.87 3.94
N VAL A 34 -9.59 -5.59 2.98
CA VAL A 34 -10.31 -6.51 2.10
C VAL A 34 -10.92 -7.67 2.88
N GLU A 35 -10.19 -8.25 3.83
CA GLU A 35 -10.68 -9.33 4.68
C GLU A 35 -11.84 -8.89 5.57
N ILE A 36 -11.71 -7.74 6.25
CA ILE A 36 -12.80 -7.14 7.05
C ILE A 36 -14.00 -6.83 6.16
N TYR A 37 -13.78 -6.24 4.98
CA TYR A 37 -14.86 -5.91 4.06
C TYR A 37 -15.64 -7.15 3.63
N ARG A 38 -14.93 -8.22 3.22
CA ARG A 38 -15.53 -9.49 2.82
C ARG A 38 -16.26 -10.19 3.97
N LYS A 39 -15.68 -10.20 5.16
CA LYS A 39 -16.28 -10.82 6.36
C LYS A 39 -17.59 -10.16 6.80
N ASN A 40 -17.81 -8.91 6.40
CA ASN A 40 -19.03 -8.15 6.72
C ASN A 40 -19.91 -7.95 5.48
N ASP A 41 -19.83 -8.84 4.48
CA ASP A 41 -20.63 -8.84 3.25
C ASP A 41 -20.56 -7.52 2.47
N GLY A 42 -19.44 -6.81 2.56
CA GLY A 42 -19.26 -5.50 1.94
C GLY A 42 -20.03 -4.35 2.58
N ASN A 43 -20.71 -4.57 3.71
CA ASN A 43 -21.52 -3.55 4.36
C ASN A 43 -20.69 -2.52 5.14
N TYR A 44 -19.41 -2.77 5.36
CA TYR A 44 -18.55 -1.94 6.18
C TYR A 44 -17.88 -0.84 5.36
N GLY A 45 -18.27 0.41 5.60
CA GLY A 45 -17.52 1.59 5.12
C GLY A 45 -16.28 1.89 5.95
N TYR A 46 -15.44 2.83 5.49
CA TYR A 46 -14.12 3.12 6.07
C TYR A 46 -14.13 3.42 7.58
N ARG A 47 -15.20 4.03 8.12
CA ARG A 47 -15.34 4.28 9.56
C ARG A 47 -15.41 2.98 10.37
N ARG A 48 -16.24 2.02 9.93
CA ARG A 48 -16.37 0.71 10.60
C ARG A 48 -15.11 -0.13 10.42
N ILE A 49 -14.49 -0.09 9.23
CA ILE A 49 -13.21 -0.76 8.99
C ILE A 49 -12.10 -0.16 9.87
N THR A 50 -12.04 1.16 10.04
CA THR A 50 -11.05 1.80 10.93
C THR A 50 -11.17 1.29 12.36
N LEU A 51 -12.40 1.12 12.88
CA LEU A 51 -12.63 0.59 14.22
C LEU A 51 -12.13 -0.87 14.36
N ALA A 52 -12.37 -1.71 13.34
CA ALA A 52 -11.87 -3.08 13.33
C ALA A 52 -10.33 -3.13 13.25
N LEU A 53 -9.73 -2.35 12.36
CA LEU A 53 -8.27 -2.24 12.24
C LEU A 53 -7.61 -1.75 13.53
N ARG A 54 -8.25 -0.84 14.27
CA ARG A 54 -7.71 -0.35 15.55
C ARG A 54 -7.59 -1.44 16.61
N LYS A 55 -8.45 -2.46 16.56
CA LYS A 55 -8.35 -3.61 17.49
C LYS A 55 -7.13 -4.48 17.21
N MET A 56 -6.65 -4.52 15.97
CA MET A 56 -5.54 -5.39 15.54
C MET A 56 -4.19 -4.66 15.53
N PHE A 57 -4.18 -3.42 15.04
CA PHE A 57 -2.96 -2.64 14.79
C PHE A 57 -2.81 -1.42 15.71
N GLY A 58 -3.73 -1.23 16.65
CA GLY A 58 -3.72 -0.07 17.56
C GLY A 58 -4.11 1.23 16.86
N ALA A 59 -3.47 2.35 17.22
CA ALA A 59 -3.90 3.67 16.77
C ALA A 59 -3.66 3.91 15.26
N ILE A 60 -4.66 3.60 14.43
CA ILE A 60 -4.68 3.92 13.00
C ILE A 60 -5.50 5.19 12.73
N ASN A 61 -4.97 6.04 11.86
CA ASN A 61 -5.65 7.24 11.36
C ASN A 61 -6.75 6.87 10.35
N HIS A 62 -7.98 7.30 10.61
CA HIS A 62 -9.14 7.06 9.74
C HIS A 62 -8.98 7.66 8.35
N LYS A 63 -8.26 8.80 8.20
CA LYS A 63 -7.99 9.42 6.88
C LYS A 63 -7.13 8.52 6.00
N ARG A 64 -6.18 7.79 6.60
CA ARG A 64 -5.32 6.83 5.89
C ARG A 64 -6.15 5.64 5.41
N VAL A 65 -7.05 5.12 6.24
CA VAL A 65 -7.97 4.04 5.84
C VAL A 65 -8.87 4.50 4.71
N GLN A 66 -9.43 5.71 4.82
CA GLN A 66 -10.26 6.30 3.77
C GLN A 66 -9.50 6.42 2.44
N ALA A 67 -8.28 6.95 2.44
CA ALA A 67 -7.44 7.08 1.25
C ALA A 67 -6.99 5.74 0.64
N ILE A 68 -7.01 4.65 1.41
CA ILE A 68 -6.70 3.30 0.89
C ILE A 68 -7.94 2.67 0.24
N MET A 69 -9.14 3.02 0.72
CA MET A 69 -10.40 2.52 0.18
C MET A 69 -10.92 3.33 -1.02
N GLN A 70 -10.48 4.59 -1.17
CA GLN A 70 -10.85 5.48 -2.26
C GLN A 70 -9.92 5.36 -3.46
#